data_AF-A0A939D1J4-F1
#
_entry.id   AF-A0A939D1J4-F1
#
_cell.length_a   1.000
_cell.length_b   1.000
_cell.length_c   1.000
_cell.angle_alpha   90.00
_cell.angle_beta   90.00
_cell.angle_gamma   90.00
#
_symmetry.space_group_name_H-M   'P 1'
#
loop_
_entity.id
_entity.type
_entity.pdbx_description
1 polymer ?
#
loop_
_entity_poly.entity_id
_entity_poly.type
_entity_poly.pdbx_seq_one_letter_code
_entity_poly.pdbx_strand_id
1 'polypeptide(L)'
;MKAGAHDYIIKGNLARLTPAVARELREALVRRERKQAEEQIKASLQEKEVLLKEIHHRVKNNLQIISSLLNLQAEYLKDNQALEVFKDSQNRIESMALIHEKLYQSQDLARINFADYIQDLVTNLFYSYNVNSSAITLKMNVEEVFLVIDAAIPCGLIINELISNSLKYAFPQRELGEICIDFYSKKVNLYTLAISDNGVGFAQYFDFQNTESLGLRLVKGLTHQLQGNIDFSNNNGVKYKIIFSTKL
;
A
#
# COMPACT_ATOMS: atom_id res chain seq x y z
N MET A 1 0.13 40.21 33.72
CA MET A 1 1.24 40.90 34.41
C MET A 1 1.54 42.23 33.72
N LYS A 2 0.92 43.34 34.15
CA LYS A 2 1.13 44.72 33.64
C LYS A 2 2.09 45.50 34.56
N ALA A 3 3.18 44.87 35.04
CA ALA A 3 4.03 45.41 36.11
C ALA A 3 5.52 45.53 35.74
N GLY A 4 5.84 45.63 34.44
CA GLY A 4 7.24 45.65 33.98
C GLY A 4 7.79 47.06 33.75
N ALA A 5 7.07 47.91 33.02
CA ALA A 5 7.61 49.18 32.51
C ALA A 5 7.29 50.39 33.40
N HIS A 6 6.12 50.41 34.07
CA HIS A 6 5.70 51.57 34.88
C HIS A 6 6.55 51.79 36.14
N ASP A 7 7.08 50.72 36.72
CA ASP A 7 7.81 50.78 38.00
C ASP A 7 9.21 51.43 37.88
N TYR A 8 9.83 51.34 36.70
CA TYR A 8 11.14 51.94 36.43
C TYR A 8 11.07 53.44 36.12
N ILE A 9 9.94 53.92 35.60
CA ILE A 9 9.71 55.33 35.29
C ILE A 9 9.50 56.14 36.59
N ILE A 10 8.89 55.53 37.62
CA ILE A 10 8.56 56.20 38.88
C ILE A 10 9.77 56.34 39.82
N LYS A 11 10.79 55.48 39.72
CA LYS A 11 11.94 55.44 40.66
C LYS A 11 13.24 56.12 40.16
N GLY A 12 13.21 56.88 39.06
CA GLY A 12 14.39 57.63 38.57
C GLY A 12 15.58 56.75 38.14
N ASN A 13 15.39 55.43 38.01
CA ASN A 13 16.46 54.45 37.81
C ASN A 13 16.58 54.05 36.32
N LEU A 14 16.68 55.06 35.45
CA LEU A 14 16.77 54.92 33.98
C LEU A 14 17.85 53.94 33.53
N ALA A 15 18.91 53.77 34.33
CA ALA A 15 20.00 52.83 34.07
C ALA A 15 19.56 51.35 33.97
N ARG A 16 18.44 50.97 34.60
CA ARG A 16 17.87 49.60 34.49
C ARG A 16 16.83 49.47 33.39
N LEU A 17 16.29 50.58 32.88
CA LEU A 17 15.29 50.58 31.81
C LEU A 17 15.90 50.18 30.47
N THR A 18 17.08 50.70 30.14
CA THR A 18 17.81 50.40 28.91
C THR A 18 18.11 48.90 28.73
N PRO A 19 18.70 48.18 29.70
CA PRO A 19 18.92 46.74 29.56
C PRO A 19 17.61 45.94 29.55
N ALA A 20 16.57 46.37 30.27
CA ALA A 20 15.26 45.71 30.23
C ALA A 20 14.59 45.84 28.85
N VAL A 21 14.59 47.04 28.26
CA VAL A 21 14.08 47.28 26.89
C VAL A 21 14.90 46.52 25.85
N ALA A 22 16.23 46.51 25.98
CA ALA A 22 17.10 45.74 25.09
C ALA A 22 16.82 44.23 25.16
N ARG A 23 16.55 43.70 26.37
CA ARG A 23 16.18 42.30 26.57
C ARG A 23 14.84 41.98 25.92
N GLU A 24 13.81 42.80 26.18
CA GLU A 24 12.48 42.62 25.58
C GLU A 24 12.51 42.72 24.05
N LEU A 25 13.29 43.66 23.49
CA LEU A 25 13.46 43.78 22.05
C LEU A 25 14.14 42.53 21.47
N ARG A 26 15.17 42.00 22.14
CA ARG A 26 15.85 40.77 21.73
C ARG A 26 14.91 39.56 21.77
N GLU A 27 14.13 39.42 22.84
CA GLU A 27 13.13 38.36 22.98
C GLU A 27 11.99 38.48 21.96
N ALA A 28 11.59 39.71 21.60
CA ALA A 28 10.60 39.96 20.55
C ALA A 28 11.15 39.60 19.16
N LEU A 29 12.41 39.93 18.87
CA LEU A 29 13.09 39.56 17.62
C LEU A 29 13.20 38.04 17.48
N VAL A 30 13.69 37.33 18.51
CA VAL A 30 13.79 35.86 18.50
C VAL A 30 12.41 35.22 18.31
N ARG A 31 11.37 35.72 18.98
CA ARG A 31 9.99 35.22 18.77
C ARG A 31 9.51 35.44 17.34
N ARG A 32 9.84 36.58 16.74
CA ARG A 32 9.48 36.90 15.35
C ARG A 32 10.21 35.98 14.37
N GLU A 33 11.51 35.81 14.52
CA GLU A 33 12.33 34.91 13.68
C GLU A 33 11.82 33.47 13.79
N ARG A 34 11.55 33.00 15.01
CA ARG A 34 10.98 31.67 15.23
C ARG A 34 9.62 31.51 14.54
N LYS A 35 8.73 32.49 14.69
CA LYS A 35 7.40 32.45 14.06
C LYS A 35 7.51 32.45 12.52
N GLN A 36 8.41 33.24 11.95
CA GLN A 36 8.67 33.26 10.50
C GLN A 36 9.22 31.92 10.01
N ALA A 37 10.15 31.31 10.76
CA ALA A 37 10.67 29.99 10.44
C ALA A 37 9.58 28.90 10.52
N GLU A 38 8.72 28.93 11.55
CA GLU A 38 7.58 28.02 11.70
C GLU A 38 6.58 28.17 10.53
N GLU A 39 6.26 29.41 10.14
CA GLU A 39 5.39 29.70 8.99
C GLU A 39 6.00 29.20 7.67
N GLN A 40 7.31 29.40 7.46
CA GLN A 40 8.01 28.96 6.26
C GLN A 40 8.10 27.42 6.19
N ILE A 41 8.37 26.74 7.31
CA ILE A 41 8.36 25.28 7.39
C ILE A 41 6.97 24.75 7.08
N LYS A 42 5.92 25.36 7.64
CA LYS A 42 4.54 24.94 7.39
C LYS A 42 4.14 25.12 5.93
N ALA A 43 4.50 26.25 5.32
CA ALA A 43 4.27 26.49 3.90
C ALA A 43 5.00 25.47 3.02
N SER A 44 6.27 25.20 3.31
CA SER A 44 7.06 24.19 2.58
C SER A 44 6.51 22.77 2.74
N LEU A 45 6.00 22.43 3.93
CA LEU A 45 5.36 21.14 4.18
C LEU A 45 4.09 20.99 3.33
N GLN A 46 3.23 22.00 3.32
CA GLN A 46 2.00 22.00 2.53
C GLN A 46 2.29 21.89 1.02
N GLU A 47 3.31 22.60 0.53
CA GLU A 47 3.75 22.50 -0.87
C GLU A 47 4.19 21.06 -1.21
N LYS A 48 5.01 20.44 -0.36
CA LYS A 48 5.45 19.05 -0.54
C LYS A 48 4.29 18.05 -0.52
N GLU A 49 3.33 18.22 0.38
CA GLU A 49 2.14 17.34 0.44
C GLU A 49 1.30 17.43 -0.84
N VAL A 50 1.09 18.63 -1.38
CA VAL A 50 0.37 18.82 -2.65
C VAL A 50 1.11 18.16 -3.81
N LEU A 51 2.44 18.34 -3.88
CA LEU A 51 3.26 17.71 -4.91
C LEU A 51 3.21 16.18 -4.85
N LEU A 52 3.28 15.60 -3.65
CA LEU A 52 3.18 14.15 -3.46
C LEU A 52 1.80 13.63 -3.91
N LYS A 53 0.71 14.30 -3.54
CA LYS A 53 -0.64 13.94 -4.02
C LYS A 53 -0.72 13.96 -5.53
N GLU A 54 -0.19 15.00 -6.16
CA GLU A 54 -0.19 15.13 -7.62
C GLU A 54 0.64 14.01 -8.29
N ILE A 55 1.77 13.61 -7.71
CA ILE A 55 2.56 12.46 -8.20
C ILE A 55 1.72 11.18 -8.18
N HIS A 56 1.10 10.83 -7.05
CA HIS A 56 0.30 9.60 -6.98
C HIS A 56 -0.88 9.63 -7.94
N HIS A 57 -1.54 10.78 -8.09
CA HIS A 57 -2.61 10.97 -9.06
C HIS A 57 -2.12 10.77 -10.50
N ARG A 58 -0.97 11.35 -10.88
CA ARG A 58 -0.38 11.16 -12.21
C ARG A 58 0.06 9.72 -12.47
N VAL A 59 0.64 9.06 -11.48
CA VAL A 59 1.03 7.64 -11.61
C VAL A 59 -0.21 6.78 -11.84
N LYS A 60 -1.29 6.98 -11.06
CA LYS A 60 -2.58 6.31 -11.29
C LYS A 60 -3.07 6.53 -12.73
N ASN A 61 -3.09 7.77 -13.20
CA ASN A 61 -3.57 8.09 -14.54
C ASN A 61 -2.70 7.47 -15.65
N ASN A 62 -1.38 7.44 -15.47
CA ASN A 62 -0.47 6.79 -16.40
C ASN A 62 -0.71 5.27 -16.46
N LEU A 63 -0.90 4.63 -15.30
CA LEU A 63 -1.24 3.20 -15.23
C LEU A 63 -2.59 2.90 -15.90
N GLN A 64 -3.58 3.78 -15.75
CA GLN A 64 -4.87 3.65 -16.44
C GLN A 64 -4.74 3.75 -17.97
N ILE A 65 -3.92 4.69 -18.47
CA ILE A 65 -3.63 4.79 -19.91
C ILE A 65 -2.96 3.52 -20.41
N ILE A 66 -1.96 3.01 -19.70
CA ILE A 66 -1.27 1.75 -20.07
C ILE A 66 -2.26 0.58 -20.08
N SER A 67 -3.12 0.45 -19.06
CA SER A 67 -4.17 -0.59 -19.03
C SER A 67 -5.12 -0.48 -20.22
N SER A 68 -5.53 0.73 -20.59
CA SER A 68 -6.40 0.97 -21.75
C SER A 68 -5.74 0.58 -23.07
N LEU A 69 -4.44 0.87 -23.23
CA LEU A 69 -3.68 0.46 -24.41
C LEU A 69 -3.54 -1.07 -24.49
N LEU A 70 -3.33 -1.75 -23.36
CA LEU A 70 -3.29 -3.21 -23.31
C LEU A 70 -4.64 -3.83 -23.67
N ASN A 71 -5.76 -3.23 -23.21
CA ASN A 71 -7.11 -3.65 -23.62
C ASN A 71 -7.32 -3.57 -25.13
N LEU A 72 -6.98 -2.43 -25.73
CA LEU A 72 -7.11 -2.25 -27.18
C LEU A 72 -6.25 -3.26 -27.95
N GLN A 73 -5.04 -3.56 -27.46
CA GLN A 73 -4.17 -4.57 -28.09
C GLN A 73 -4.71 -6.00 -27.93
N ALA A 74 -5.36 -6.30 -26.80
CA ALA A 74 -5.92 -7.60 -26.52
C ALA A 74 -7.03 -7.99 -27.52
N GLU A 75 -7.78 -7.02 -28.07
CA GLU A 75 -8.83 -7.25 -29.09
C GLU A 75 -8.29 -7.87 -30.39
N TYR A 76 -7.00 -7.66 -30.68
CA TYR A 76 -6.37 -8.18 -31.90
C TYR A 76 -5.66 -9.52 -31.70
N LEU A 77 -5.62 -10.04 -30.46
CA LEU A 77 -4.99 -11.32 -30.16
C LEU A 77 -5.93 -12.47 -30.52
N LYS A 78 -5.40 -13.43 -31.29
CA LYS A 78 -6.11 -14.68 -31.65
C LYS A 78 -5.69 -15.87 -30.80
N ASP A 79 -4.54 -15.78 -30.15
CA ASP A 79 -4.02 -16.82 -29.28
C ASP A 79 -4.56 -16.62 -27.86
N ASN A 80 -5.28 -17.62 -27.36
CA ASN A 80 -5.86 -17.63 -26.03
C ASN A 80 -4.78 -17.58 -24.93
N GLN A 81 -3.61 -18.18 -25.15
CA GLN A 81 -2.51 -18.14 -24.19
C GLN A 81 -1.93 -16.72 -24.10
N ALA A 82 -1.73 -16.06 -25.24
CA ALA A 82 -1.32 -14.67 -25.27
C ALA A 82 -2.36 -13.76 -24.59
N LEU A 83 -3.65 -13.96 -24.87
CA LEU A 83 -4.73 -13.20 -24.25
C LEU A 83 -4.73 -13.33 -22.72
N GLU A 84 -4.48 -14.53 -22.20
CA GLU A 84 -4.40 -14.77 -20.76
C GLU A 84 -3.23 -14.01 -20.12
N VAL A 85 -2.04 -14.04 -20.74
CA VAL A 85 -0.87 -13.29 -20.25
C VAL A 85 -1.11 -11.78 -20.27
N PHE A 86 -1.84 -11.27 -21.26
CA PHE A 86 -2.24 -9.86 -21.32
C PHE A 86 -3.20 -9.49 -20.19
N LYS A 87 -4.22 -10.34 -19.92
CA LYS A 87 -5.14 -10.15 -18.79
C LYS A 87 -4.41 -10.14 -17.45
N ASP A 88 -3.44 -11.03 -17.26
CA ASP A 88 -2.62 -11.05 -16.05
C ASP A 88 -1.81 -9.77 -15.88
N SER A 89 -1.22 -9.28 -16.98
CA SER A 89 -0.46 -8.03 -16.98
C SER A 89 -1.35 -6.83 -16.65
N GLN A 90 -2.57 -6.81 -17.17
CA GLN A 90 -3.56 -5.79 -16.85
C GLN A 90 -3.97 -5.83 -15.38
N ASN A 91 -4.36 -7.00 -14.85
CA ASN A 91 -4.75 -7.15 -13.45
C ASN A 91 -3.64 -6.65 -12.52
N ARG A 92 -2.35 -6.86 -12.86
CA ARG A 92 -1.19 -6.32 -12.12
C ARG A 92 -1.15 -4.79 -12.15
N ILE A 93 -1.32 -4.19 -13.32
CA ILE A 93 -1.32 -2.73 -13.49
C ILE A 93 -2.49 -2.09 -12.73
N GLU A 94 -3.67 -2.72 -12.74
CA GLU A 94 -4.84 -2.27 -12.00
C GLU A 94 -4.63 -2.35 -10.49
N SER A 95 -4.01 -3.43 -10.01
CA SER A 95 -3.61 -3.58 -8.61
C SER A 95 -2.65 -2.46 -8.15
N MET A 96 -1.68 -2.08 -9.00
CA MET A 96 -0.79 -0.93 -8.73
C MET A 96 -1.56 0.40 -8.75
N ALA A 97 -2.44 0.60 -9.74
CA ALA A 97 -3.23 1.82 -9.87
C ALA A 97 -4.13 2.04 -8.65
N LEU A 98 -4.74 0.96 -8.13
CA LEU A 98 -5.59 0.98 -6.94
C LEU A 98 -4.80 1.43 -5.69
N ILE A 99 -3.55 1.00 -5.52
CA ILE A 99 -2.69 1.49 -4.42
C ILE A 99 -2.49 3.00 -4.51
N HIS A 100 -2.17 3.49 -5.70
CA HIS A 100 -1.96 4.92 -5.93
C HIS A 100 -3.24 5.74 -5.70
N GLU A 101 -4.40 5.18 -6.03
CA GLU A 101 -5.69 5.79 -5.71
C GLU A 101 -5.95 5.86 -4.20
N LYS A 102 -5.74 4.76 -3.47
CA LYS A 102 -5.89 4.73 -2.01
C LYS A 102 -4.97 5.71 -1.31
N LEU A 103 -3.73 5.83 -1.77
CA LEU A 103 -2.78 6.78 -1.19
C LEU A 103 -3.14 8.23 -1.47
N TYR A 104 -3.65 8.52 -2.67
CA TYR A 104 -4.16 9.86 -3.00
C TYR A 104 -5.36 10.26 -2.11
N GLN A 105 -6.25 9.32 -1.81
CA GLN A 105 -7.43 9.53 -0.96
C GLN A 105 -7.09 9.55 0.55
N SER A 106 -5.93 9.01 0.94
CA SER A 106 -5.48 8.94 2.33
C SER A 106 -5.14 10.33 2.89
N GLN A 107 -5.35 10.50 4.20
CA GLN A 107 -4.81 11.65 4.93
C GLN A 107 -3.29 11.53 5.16
N ASP A 108 -2.79 10.30 5.23
CA ASP A 108 -1.37 9.97 5.34
C ASP A 108 -0.81 9.66 3.94
N LEU A 109 0.07 10.51 3.42
CA LEU A 109 0.67 10.37 2.09
C LEU A 109 1.83 9.38 2.03
N ALA A 110 2.19 8.76 3.14
CA ALA A 110 3.23 7.73 3.20
C ALA A 110 2.65 6.32 3.37
N ARG A 111 1.46 6.18 3.96
CA ARG A 111 0.88 4.89 4.32
C ARG A 111 -0.58 4.75 3.88
N ILE A 112 -0.96 3.52 3.53
CA ILE A 112 -2.35 3.16 3.20
C ILE A 112 -2.93 2.20 4.21
N ASN A 113 -4.24 2.28 4.48
CA ASN A 113 -4.96 1.20 5.15
C ASN A 113 -4.97 -0.02 4.21
N PHE A 114 -4.20 -1.03 4.56
CA PHE A 114 -4.00 -2.19 3.71
C PHE A 114 -5.20 -3.14 3.75
N ALA A 115 -5.99 -3.15 4.82
CA ALA A 115 -7.21 -3.95 4.89
C ALA A 115 -8.22 -3.52 3.82
N ASP A 116 -8.52 -2.22 3.75
CA ASP A 116 -9.42 -1.64 2.74
C ASP A 116 -8.90 -1.91 1.32
N TYR A 117 -7.59 -1.81 1.13
CA TYR A 117 -6.96 -2.10 -0.16
C TYR A 117 -7.14 -3.58 -0.58
N ILE A 118 -6.90 -4.54 0.32
CA ILE A 118 -7.08 -5.97 0.02
C ILE A 118 -8.53 -6.24 -0.38
N GLN A 119 -9.49 -5.64 0.33
CA GLN A 119 -10.91 -5.83 0.05
C GLN A 119 -11.28 -5.38 -1.37
N ASP A 120 -10.83 -4.19 -1.78
CA ASP A 120 -11.09 -3.68 -3.12
C ASP A 120 -10.35 -4.49 -4.19
N LEU A 121 -9.09 -4.85 -3.95
CA LEU A 121 -8.29 -5.66 -4.87
C LEU A 121 -8.98 -7.00 -5.16
N VAL A 122 -9.38 -7.72 -4.12
CA VAL A 122 -9.98 -9.05 -4.26
C VAL A 122 -11.37 -8.94 -4.91
N THR A 123 -12.15 -7.91 -4.57
CA THR A 123 -13.43 -7.64 -5.23
C THR A 123 -13.26 -7.43 -6.73
N ASN A 124 -12.27 -6.64 -7.14
CA ASN A 124 -11.96 -6.41 -8.55
C ASN A 124 -11.53 -7.69 -9.28
N LEU A 125 -10.73 -8.54 -8.63
CA LEU A 125 -10.30 -9.81 -9.21
C LEU A 125 -11.48 -10.76 -9.42
N PHE A 126 -12.36 -10.92 -8.43
CA PHE A 126 -13.55 -11.76 -8.58
C PHE A 126 -14.46 -11.29 -9.72
N TYR A 127 -14.61 -9.98 -9.89
CA TYR A 127 -15.33 -9.39 -11.01
C TYR A 127 -14.64 -9.67 -12.36
N SER A 128 -13.33 -9.40 -12.46
CA SER A 128 -12.52 -9.59 -13.68
C SER A 128 -12.56 -11.03 -14.21
N TYR A 129 -12.51 -12.02 -13.31
CA TYR A 129 -12.58 -13.44 -13.69
C TYR A 129 -14.00 -13.98 -13.90
N ASN A 130 -15.04 -13.14 -13.79
CA ASN A 130 -16.45 -13.53 -13.95
C ASN A 130 -16.83 -14.76 -13.11
N VAL A 131 -16.33 -14.81 -11.88
CA VAL A 131 -16.60 -15.90 -10.96
C VAL A 131 -17.97 -15.67 -10.33
N ASN A 132 -18.84 -16.68 -10.41
CA ASN A 132 -20.12 -16.62 -9.73
C ASN A 132 -19.87 -16.73 -8.23
N SER A 133 -20.28 -15.70 -7.47
CA SER A 133 -20.14 -15.65 -6.01
C SER A 133 -20.90 -16.77 -5.28
N SER A 134 -21.83 -17.44 -5.96
CA SER A 134 -22.49 -18.65 -5.43
C SER A 134 -21.64 -19.92 -5.56
N ALA A 135 -20.57 -19.91 -6.36
CA ALA A 135 -19.66 -21.05 -6.55
C ALA A 135 -18.44 -20.94 -5.66
N ILE A 136 -17.78 -19.78 -5.58
CA ILE A 136 -16.55 -19.62 -4.78
C ILE A 136 -16.81 -18.64 -3.64
N THR A 137 -16.74 -19.14 -2.41
CA THR A 137 -16.87 -18.33 -1.19
C THR A 137 -15.54 -17.68 -0.85
N LEU A 138 -15.55 -16.36 -0.67
CA LEU A 138 -14.39 -15.61 -0.19
C LEU A 138 -14.51 -15.40 1.32
N LYS A 139 -13.51 -15.86 2.08
CA LYS A 139 -13.36 -15.55 3.50
C LYS A 139 -12.16 -14.63 3.72
N MET A 140 -12.40 -13.49 4.34
CA MET A 140 -11.35 -12.52 4.64
C MET A 140 -11.29 -12.27 6.14
N ASN A 141 -10.09 -12.40 6.70
CA ASN A 141 -9.74 -12.05 8.06
C ASN A 141 -8.52 -11.12 8.01
N VAL A 142 -8.79 -9.84 7.79
CA VAL A 142 -7.77 -8.82 7.57
C VAL A 142 -7.82 -7.77 8.69
N GLU A 143 -6.73 -7.61 9.43
CA GLU A 143 -6.60 -6.59 10.46
C GLU A 143 -6.33 -5.21 9.84
N GLU A 144 -6.82 -4.16 10.49
CA GLU A 144 -6.54 -2.78 10.10
C GLU A 144 -5.06 -2.46 10.33
N VAL A 145 -4.30 -2.47 9.23
CA VAL A 145 -2.85 -2.32 9.23
C VAL A 145 -2.45 -1.29 8.18
N PHE A 146 -1.59 -0.35 8.58
CA PHE A 146 -1.10 0.69 7.69
C PHE A 146 0.29 0.34 7.14
N LEU A 147 0.39 0.16 5.82
CA LEU A 147 1.66 -0.14 5.14
C LEU A 147 2.17 1.07 4.35
N VAL A 148 3.49 1.26 4.37
CA VAL A 148 4.17 2.19 3.45
C VAL A 148 4.08 1.68 2.01
N ILE A 149 4.12 2.59 1.03
CA ILE A 149 3.93 2.23 -0.38
C ILE A 149 4.94 1.17 -0.87
N ASP A 150 6.20 1.26 -0.42
CA ASP A 150 7.28 0.34 -0.78
C ASP A 150 7.01 -1.11 -0.34
N ALA A 151 6.18 -1.30 0.68
CA ALA A 151 5.71 -2.61 1.13
C ALA A 151 4.33 -2.96 0.56
N ALA A 152 3.44 -1.98 0.42
CA ALA A 152 2.09 -2.19 -0.08
C ALA A 152 2.07 -2.70 -1.52
N ILE A 153 2.91 -2.13 -2.42
CA ILE A 153 2.98 -2.56 -3.83
C ILE A 153 3.38 -4.02 -3.98
N PRO A 154 4.54 -4.47 -3.46
CA PRO A 154 4.92 -5.87 -3.60
C PRO A 154 3.93 -6.82 -2.90
N CYS A 155 3.38 -6.43 -1.73
CA CYS A 155 2.39 -7.25 -1.05
C CYS A 155 1.07 -7.36 -1.86
N GLY A 156 0.59 -6.26 -2.43
CA GLY A 156 -0.63 -6.25 -3.24
C GLY A 156 -0.50 -7.07 -4.52
N LEU A 157 0.67 -7.02 -5.17
CA LEU A 157 0.95 -7.86 -6.34
C LEU A 157 1.05 -9.34 -5.97
N ILE A 158 1.63 -9.69 -4.83
CA ILE A 158 1.62 -11.07 -4.33
C ILE A 158 0.18 -11.56 -4.16
N ILE A 159 -0.68 -10.78 -3.50
CA ILE A 159 -2.09 -11.14 -3.30
C ILE A 159 -2.76 -11.33 -4.66
N ASN A 160 -2.54 -10.41 -5.60
CA ASN A 160 -3.09 -10.48 -6.94
C ASN A 160 -2.73 -11.79 -7.66
N GLU A 161 -1.44 -12.17 -7.67
CA GLU A 161 -0.99 -13.41 -8.30
C GLU A 161 -1.61 -14.65 -7.65
N LEU A 162 -1.59 -14.71 -6.31
CA LEU A 162 -2.04 -15.89 -5.58
C LEU A 162 -3.56 -16.08 -5.68
N ILE A 163 -4.33 -14.99 -5.62
CA ILE A 163 -5.78 -15.03 -5.80
C ILE A 163 -6.14 -15.34 -7.25
N SER A 164 -5.48 -14.70 -8.22
CA SER A 164 -5.67 -15.01 -9.65
C SER A 164 -5.42 -16.49 -9.94
N ASN A 165 -4.34 -17.06 -9.42
CA ASN A 165 -4.04 -18.49 -9.59
C ASN A 165 -5.13 -19.38 -8.99
N SER A 166 -5.65 -19.02 -7.81
CA SER A 166 -6.74 -19.76 -7.16
C SER A 166 -8.00 -19.74 -8.02
N LEU A 167 -8.41 -18.56 -8.51
CA LEU A 167 -9.60 -18.40 -9.34
C LEU A 167 -9.48 -19.11 -10.70
N LYS A 168 -8.28 -19.19 -11.27
CA LYS A 168 -8.04 -19.83 -12.57
C LYS A 168 -7.93 -21.35 -12.48
N TYR A 169 -7.22 -21.86 -11.49
CA TYR A 169 -6.71 -23.24 -11.51
C TYR A 169 -7.23 -24.11 -10.37
N ALA A 170 -7.62 -23.54 -9.22
CA ALA A 170 -7.98 -24.34 -8.05
C ALA A 170 -9.36 -25.02 -8.20
N PHE A 171 -10.27 -24.46 -8.98
CA PHE A 171 -11.66 -24.93 -9.10
C PHE A 171 -12.06 -25.23 -10.56
N PRO A 172 -11.50 -26.29 -11.17
CA PRO A 172 -11.91 -26.71 -12.51
C PRO A 172 -13.40 -27.02 -12.52
N GLN A 173 -14.12 -26.54 -13.54
CA GLN A 173 -15.59 -26.61 -13.67
C GLN A 173 -16.42 -25.76 -12.68
N ARG A 174 -15.80 -24.84 -11.93
CA ARG A 174 -16.50 -23.88 -11.03
C ARG A 174 -17.36 -24.58 -9.96
N GLU A 175 -16.81 -25.64 -9.37
CA GLU A 175 -17.38 -26.31 -8.20
C GLU A 175 -17.44 -25.38 -6.97
N LEU A 176 -18.19 -25.81 -5.95
CA LEU A 176 -18.25 -25.10 -4.67
C LEU A 176 -16.86 -25.07 -4.02
N GLY A 177 -16.29 -23.88 -3.93
CA GLY A 177 -14.93 -23.64 -3.45
C GLY A 177 -14.87 -22.55 -2.39
N GLU A 178 -13.74 -22.48 -1.70
CA GLU A 178 -13.44 -21.48 -0.69
C GLU A 178 -12.02 -20.96 -0.89
N ILE A 179 -11.89 -19.63 -0.88
CA ILE A 179 -10.61 -18.93 -0.83
C ILE A 179 -10.58 -18.13 0.48
N CYS A 180 -9.53 -18.32 1.26
CA CYS A 180 -9.29 -17.65 2.53
C CYS A 180 -8.10 -16.71 2.42
N ILE A 181 -8.26 -15.51 2.97
CA ILE A 181 -7.20 -14.51 3.09
C ILE A 181 -7.11 -14.09 4.55
N ASP A 182 -5.94 -14.32 5.15
CA ASP A 182 -5.58 -13.82 6.46
C ASP A 182 -4.48 -12.76 6.31
N PHE A 183 -4.68 -11.58 6.87
CA PHE A 183 -3.63 -10.57 6.95
C PHE A 183 -3.62 -9.91 8.33
N TYR A 184 -2.52 -10.02 9.05
CA TYR A 184 -2.45 -9.56 10.43
C TYR A 184 -1.02 -9.26 10.88
N SER A 185 -0.88 -8.54 11.98
CA SER A 185 0.40 -8.13 12.55
C SER A 185 0.65 -8.81 13.90
N LYS A 186 1.65 -9.68 14.00
CA LYS A 186 1.97 -10.37 15.27
C LYS A 186 2.79 -9.52 16.23
N LYS A 187 3.61 -8.61 15.69
CA LYS A 187 4.52 -7.72 16.41
C LYS A 187 4.68 -6.44 15.59
N VAL A 188 5.19 -5.37 16.20
CA VAL A 188 5.49 -4.13 15.48
C VAL A 188 6.34 -4.43 14.25
N ASN A 189 5.86 -3.98 13.09
CA ASN A 189 6.48 -4.15 11.77
C ASN A 189 6.71 -5.61 11.32
N LEU A 190 6.02 -6.60 11.90
CA LEU A 190 6.09 -8.00 11.47
C LEU A 190 4.70 -8.48 11.05
N TYR A 191 4.53 -8.62 9.75
CA TYR A 191 3.25 -8.95 9.12
C TYR A 191 3.21 -10.40 8.69
N THR A 192 2.02 -10.99 8.75
CA THR A 192 1.74 -12.31 8.19
C THR A 192 0.60 -12.18 7.19
N LEU A 193 0.87 -12.57 5.95
CA LEU A 193 -0.12 -12.79 4.91
C LEU A 193 -0.27 -14.29 4.71
N ALA A 194 -1.47 -14.83 4.80
CA ALA A 194 -1.76 -16.20 4.37
C ALA A 194 -2.90 -16.19 3.37
N ILE A 195 -2.71 -16.90 2.27
CA ILE A 195 -3.72 -17.12 1.24
C ILE A 195 -3.84 -18.62 1.05
N SER A 196 -5.06 -19.13 1.11
CA SER A 196 -5.32 -20.54 0.84
C SER A 196 -6.61 -20.76 0.09
N ASP A 197 -6.64 -21.84 -0.69
CA ASP A 197 -7.84 -22.39 -1.31
C ASP A 197 -8.03 -23.85 -0.87
N ASN A 198 -9.25 -24.37 -1.04
CA ASN A 198 -9.58 -25.78 -0.84
C ASN A 198 -9.77 -26.52 -2.19
N GLY A 199 -9.12 -26.06 -3.24
CA GLY A 199 -9.28 -26.60 -4.59
C GLY A 199 -8.47 -27.87 -4.84
N VAL A 200 -8.29 -28.20 -6.11
CA VAL A 200 -7.58 -29.42 -6.55
C VAL A 200 -6.09 -29.45 -6.21
N GLY A 201 -5.52 -28.30 -5.85
CA GLY A 201 -4.09 -28.18 -5.55
C GLY A 201 -3.19 -28.32 -6.78
N PHE A 202 -1.88 -28.41 -6.53
CA PHE A 202 -0.89 -28.74 -7.56
C PHE A 202 -0.69 -30.26 -7.68
N ALA A 203 -0.11 -30.70 -8.79
CA ALA A 203 0.35 -32.08 -8.95
C ALA A 203 1.35 -32.47 -7.85
N GLN A 204 1.37 -33.75 -7.48
CA GLN A 204 2.09 -34.28 -6.31
C GLN A 204 3.62 -34.00 -6.29
N TYR A 205 4.21 -33.70 -7.45
CA TYR A 205 5.64 -33.38 -7.63
C TYR A 205 5.90 -31.92 -8.00
N PHE A 206 4.96 -31.01 -7.72
CA PHE A 206 5.16 -29.60 -7.99
C PHE A 206 6.23 -29.01 -7.06
N ASP A 207 7.38 -28.66 -7.64
CA ASP A 207 8.43 -27.96 -6.93
C ASP A 207 8.18 -26.44 -7.00
N PHE A 208 7.62 -25.90 -5.92
CA PHE A 208 7.46 -24.46 -5.79
C PHE A 208 8.81 -23.75 -5.93
N GLN A 209 9.93 -24.31 -5.45
CA GLN A 209 11.25 -23.68 -5.47
C GLN A 209 11.84 -23.55 -6.89
N ASN A 210 11.48 -24.43 -7.82
CA ASN A 210 11.97 -24.41 -9.20
C ASN A 210 10.86 -24.18 -10.25
N THR A 211 9.77 -23.50 -9.87
CA THR A 211 8.64 -23.21 -10.77
C THR A 211 9.03 -22.39 -12.01
N GLU A 212 8.52 -22.80 -13.18
CA GLU A 212 8.64 -22.05 -14.44
C GLU A 212 7.60 -20.93 -14.59
N SER A 213 6.53 -20.98 -13.79
CA SER A 213 5.45 -19.99 -13.81
C SER A 213 5.99 -18.59 -13.53
N LEU A 214 5.70 -17.65 -14.44
CA LEU A 214 6.10 -16.26 -14.27
C LEU A 214 5.47 -15.65 -13.01
N GLY A 215 4.20 -15.93 -12.73
CA GLY A 215 3.49 -15.39 -11.57
C GLY A 215 4.10 -15.86 -10.24
N LEU A 216 4.44 -17.16 -10.13
CA LEU A 216 5.06 -17.68 -8.91
C LEU A 216 6.52 -17.24 -8.76
N ARG A 217 7.26 -17.04 -9.87
CA ARG A 217 8.57 -16.38 -9.83
C ARG A 217 8.47 -14.94 -9.35
N LEU A 218 7.44 -14.20 -9.78
CA LEU A 218 7.16 -12.85 -9.30
C LEU A 218 6.86 -12.85 -7.79
N VAL A 219 5.99 -13.74 -7.31
CA VAL A 219 5.66 -13.87 -5.88
C VAL A 219 6.92 -14.05 -5.03
N LYS A 220 7.86 -14.90 -5.45
CA LYS A 220 9.14 -15.07 -4.76
C LYS A 220 10.00 -13.81 -4.76
N GLY A 221 10.16 -13.18 -5.93
CA GLY A 221 10.95 -11.96 -6.07
C GLY A 221 10.41 -10.83 -5.19
N LEU A 222 9.09 -10.65 -5.16
CA LEU A 222 8.41 -9.67 -4.33
C LEU A 222 8.49 -10.02 -2.84
N THR A 223 8.41 -11.30 -2.48
CA THR A 223 8.61 -11.75 -1.08
C THR A 223 10.02 -11.41 -0.61
N HIS A 224 11.02 -11.62 -1.46
CA HIS A 224 12.41 -11.24 -1.15
C HIS A 224 12.57 -9.72 -1.05
N GLN A 225 11.92 -8.94 -1.93
CA GLN A 225 11.90 -7.47 -1.85
C GLN A 225 11.31 -6.98 -0.52
N LEU A 226 10.30 -7.67 0.00
CA LEU A 226 9.73 -7.45 1.34
C LEU A 226 10.64 -7.93 2.49
N GLN A 227 11.81 -8.48 2.20
CA GLN A 227 12.69 -9.13 3.18
C GLN A 227 11.95 -10.22 3.97
N GLY A 228 11.02 -10.91 3.30
CA GLY A 228 10.17 -11.93 3.88
C GLY A 228 10.57 -13.35 3.52
N ASN A 229 9.87 -14.29 4.15
CA ASN A 229 9.93 -15.72 3.83
C ASN A 229 8.55 -16.21 3.41
N ILE A 230 8.52 -17.20 2.51
CA ILE A 230 7.30 -17.83 2.03
C ILE A 230 7.33 -19.33 2.31
N ASP A 231 6.31 -19.80 3.01
CA ASP A 231 6.02 -21.21 3.19
C ASP A 231 4.89 -21.61 2.22
N PHE A 232 5.05 -22.77 1.59
CA PHE A 232 4.09 -23.34 0.65
C PHE A 232 3.65 -24.73 1.14
N SER A 233 2.35 -25.01 1.07
CA SER A 233 1.80 -26.33 1.32
C SER A 233 0.71 -26.67 0.31
N ASN A 234 0.67 -27.93 -0.12
CA ASN A 234 -0.24 -28.46 -1.13
C ASN A 234 -0.98 -29.69 -0.58
N ASN A 235 -1.85 -29.48 0.41
CA ASN A 235 -2.57 -30.54 1.12
C ASN A 235 -4.05 -30.17 1.18
N ASN A 236 -4.90 -30.85 0.38
CA ASN A 236 -6.34 -30.56 0.24
C ASN A 236 -6.60 -29.10 -0.20
N GLY A 237 -5.89 -28.68 -1.24
CA GLY A 237 -5.84 -27.31 -1.72
C GLY A 237 -4.45 -26.69 -1.54
N VAL A 238 -4.32 -25.43 -1.93
CA VAL A 238 -3.05 -24.71 -1.83
C VAL A 238 -3.08 -23.73 -0.68
N LYS A 239 -1.95 -23.61 0.03
CA LYS A 239 -1.74 -22.55 1.00
C LYS A 239 -0.35 -21.94 0.89
N TYR A 240 -0.32 -20.63 0.83
CA TYR A 240 0.86 -19.79 0.91
C TYR A 240 0.82 -19.01 2.21
N LYS A 241 1.96 -18.95 2.91
CA LYS A 241 2.10 -18.13 4.12
C LYS A 241 3.38 -17.33 4.01
N ILE A 242 3.23 -16.02 4.01
CA ILE A 242 4.31 -15.06 3.82
C ILE A 242 4.46 -14.26 5.10
N ILE A 243 5.67 -14.25 5.64
CA ILE A 243 6.02 -13.49 6.83
C ILE A 243 7.09 -12.50 6.42
N PHE A 244 6.85 -11.21 6.62
CA PHE A 244 7.76 -10.16 6.21
C PHE A 244 7.80 -9.02 7.22
N SER A 245 8.89 -8.26 7.19
CA SER A 245 9.09 -7.12 8.05
C SER A 245 9.33 -5.85 7.26
N THR A 246 8.70 -4.75 7.66
CA THR A 246 9.00 -3.44 7.08
C THR A 246 10.05 -2.73 7.94
N LYS A 247 11.01 -2.09 7.27
CA LYS A 247 11.85 -1.10 7.95
C LYS A 247 11.08 0.22 7.99
N LEU A 248 11.19 0.94 9.11
CA LEU A 248 10.73 2.32 9.25
C LEU A 248 11.57 3.25 8.38
#